data_AF-A0A4U0WK86-F1
#
_entry.id   AF-A0A4U0WK86-F1
#
_cell.length_a   1.000
_cell.length_b   1.000
_cell.length_c   1.000
_cell.angle_alpha   90.00
_cell.angle_beta   90.00
_cell.angle_gamma   90.00
#
_symmetry.space_group_name_H-M   'P 1'
#
loop_
_entity.id
_entity.type
_entity.pdbx_description
1 polymer ?
#
loop_
_entity_poly.entity_id
_entity_poly.type
_entity_poly.pdbx_seq_one_letter_code
_entity_poly.pdbx_strand_id
1 'polypeptide(L)'
;MKNSAAELWGLDPMIGYTTGFTLIRQLAIHLRSSITNNSNESYKTVYNWQYVHSLDFWSRVLATHCSGLVEAQAGKQSPLRPLIYPVVQTTLGAMRLIPTATYFPLRLHLIRSLLRISHATDTYIPLASSLYEVLNSAEMRKAPKNSTLKALDFATSIRAPKSYLRTRVYQTGVGEQTQELFSEFFILWTKSIALPELALPVTVMLKRWLKDVSNKATGNKNGKVNSMIVLLLQKLEANSRWIEERRAKVEYAPNDRAGVEGFLKDIEWAKTPLGAFVVGQRKAREERTRLIEEGRKAEERKNQWDREVAKRIEVADGFDEDESGAEDDGDANDSDGDGGDE
;
A
#
# COMPACT_ATOMS: atom_id res chain seq x y z
N MET A 1 -7.96 -8.21 -14.40
CA MET A 1 -9.38 -8.47 -14.09
C MET A 1 -10.12 -7.25 -13.54
N LYS A 2 -9.68 -6.60 -12.43
CA LYS A 2 -10.43 -5.45 -11.85
C LYS A 2 -10.65 -4.26 -12.79
N ASN A 3 -9.67 -3.91 -13.64
CA ASN A 3 -9.81 -2.79 -14.57
C ASN A 3 -10.85 -3.09 -15.65
N SER A 4 -10.76 -4.25 -16.31
CA SER A 4 -11.74 -4.69 -17.32
C SER A 4 -13.15 -4.86 -16.73
N ALA A 5 -13.25 -5.38 -15.50
CA ALA A 5 -14.54 -5.48 -14.82
C ALA A 5 -15.12 -4.10 -14.46
N ALA A 6 -14.27 -3.10 -14.19
CA ALA A 6 -14.73 -1.75 -13.88
C ALA A 6 -15.37 -1.07 -15.09
N GLU A 7 -14.87 -1.32 -16.30
CA GLU A 7 -15.42 -0.77 -17.55
C GLU A 7 -16.89 -1.16 -17.77
N LEU A 8 -17.27 -2.38 -17.39
CA LEU A 8 -18.66 -2.89 -17.53
C LEU A 8 -19.69 -2.05 -16.78
N TRP A 9 -19.30 -1.37 -15.70
CA TRP A 9 -20.20 -0.58 -14.87
C TRP A 9 -20.65 0.74 -15.51
N GLY A 10 -20.07 1.12 -16.65
CA GLY A 10 -20.48 2.28 -17.44
C GLY A 10 -21.39 1.96 -18.63
N LEU A 11 -21.67 0.68 -18.91
CA LEU A 11 -22.47 0.27 -20.07
C LEU A 11 -23.93 0.69 -19.93
N ASP A 12 -24.52 0.42 -18.75
CA ASP A 12 -25.83 0.96 -18.35
C ASP A 12 -25.64 1.73 -17.04
N PRO A 13 -25.61 3.08 -17.09
CA PRO A 13 -25.39 3.89 -15.91
C PRO A 13 -26.50 3.78 -14.86
N MET A 14 -27.73 3.43 -15.23
CA MET A 14 -28.85 3.28 -14.30
C MET A 14 -28.73 1.97 -13.51
N ILE A 15 -28.46 0.87 -14.19
CA ILE A 15 -28.20 -0.43 -13.55
C ILE A 15 -26.91 -0.36 -12.75
N GLY A 16 -25.88 0.27 -13.29
CA GLY A 16 -24.59 0.47 -12.63
C GLY A 16 -24.73 1.26 -11.33
N TYR A 17 -25.49 2.36 -11.33
CA TYR A 17 -25.74 3.16 -10.13
C TYR A 17 -26.53 2.39 -9.08
N THR A 18 -27.67 1.80 -9.45
CA THR A 18 -28.58 1.12 -8.51
C THR A 18 -27.92 -0.10 -7.85
N THR A 19 -27.25 -0.92 -8.66
CA THR A 19 -26.52 -2.10 -8.18
C THR A 19 -25.31 -1.66 -7.35
N GLY A 20 -24.56 -0.66 -7.82
CA GLY A 20 -23.38 -0.18 -7.11
C GLY A 20 -23.70 0.45 -5.77
N PHE A 21 -24.74 1.28 -5.71
CA PHE A 21 -25.25 1.83 -4.45
C PHE A 21 -25.61 0.73 -3.46
N THR A 22 -26.30 -0.31 -3.91
CA THR A 22 -26.70 -1.45 -3.07
C THR A 22 -25.47 -2.15 -2.49
N LEU A 23 -24.47 -2.44 -3.31
CA LEU A 23 -23.24 -3.12 -2.88
C LEU A 23 -22.41 -2.25 -1.92
N ILE A 24 -22.25 -0.96 -2.22
CA ILE A 24 -21.53 -0.02 -1.34
C ILE A 24 -22.27 0.13 0.00
N ARG A 25 -23.61 0.18 -0.02
CA ARG A 25 -24.43 0.22 1.19
C ARG A 25 -24.23 -1.03 2.05
N GLN A 26 -24.11 -2.22 1.46
CA GLN A 26 -23.81 -3.43 2.23
C GLN A 26 -22.45 -3.36 2.92
N LEU A 27 -21.41 -2.84 2.24
CA LEU A 27 -20.11 -2.60 2.88
C LEU A 27 -20.24 -1.64 4.08
N ALA A 28 -21.00 -0.56 3.93
CA ALA A 28 -21.26 0.39 5.00
C ALA A 28 -22.02 -0.24 6.18
N ILE A 29 -22.99 -1.14 5.91
CA ILE A 29 -23.74 -1.87 6.94
C ILE A 29 -22.80 -2.82 7.70
N HIS A 30 -21.94 -3.58 7.00
CA HIS A 30 -20.93 -4.43 7.65
C HIS A 30 -20.02 -3.61 8.57
N LEU A 31 -19.51 -2.48 8.07
CA LEU A 31 -18.68 -1.58 8.86
C LEU A 31 -19.42 -1.06 10.10
N ARG A 32 -20.65 -0.57 9.94
CA ARG A 32 -21.46 -0.07 11.05
C ARG A 32 -21.70 -1.16 12.08
N SER A 33 -22.02 -2.38 11.65
CA SER A 33 -22.23 -3.53 12.52
C SER A 33 -20.98 -3.84 13.34
N SER A 34 -19.79 -3.86 12.72
CA SER A 34 -18.52 -4.07 13.42
C SER A 34 -18.18 -2.96 14.41
N ILE A 35 -18.62 -1.71 14.16
CA ILE A 35 -18.45 -0.59 15.10
C ILE A 35 -19.41 -0.74 16.29
N THR A 36 -20.67 -1.12 16.05
CA THR A 36 -21.70 -1.20 17.11
C THR A 36 -21.59 -2.46 17.95
N ASN A 37 -21.16 -3.58 17.36
CA ASN A 37 -21.02 -4.87 18.02
C ASN A 37 -19.53 -5.19 18.17
N ASN A 38 -18.94 -4.77 19.28
CA ASN A 38 -17.51 -4.92 19.59
C ASN A 38 -17.09 -6.34 20.01
N SER A 39 -17.77 -7.38 19.52
CA SER A 39 -17.27 -8.75 19.69
C SER A 39 -15.89 -8.90 19.04
N ASN A 40 -15.03 -9.75 19.62
CA ASN A 40 -13.66 -9.99 19.14
C ASN A 40 -13.58 -10.52 17.69
N GLU A 41 -14.70 -10.79 17.04
CA GLU A 41 -14.76 -11.34 15.68
C GLU A 41 -15.45 -10.44 14.67
N SER A 42 -16.27 -9.48 15.11
CA SER A 42 -17.05 -8.63 14.20
C SER A 42 -16.17 -7.82 13.26
N TYR A 43 -14.97 -7.41 13.68
CA TYR A 43 -14.05 -6.67 12.81
C TYR A 43 -13.52 -7.51 11.64
N LYS A 44 -13.53 -8.85 11.74
CA LYS A 44 -13.01 -9.75 10.70
C LYS A 44 -13.85 -9.68 9.42
N THR A 45 -15.11 -9.25 9.51
CA THR A 45 -15.98 -9.04 8.34
C THR A 45 -15.55 -7.83 7.50
N VAL A 46 -14.81 -6.89 8.10
CA VAL A 46 -14.28 -5.69 7.45
C VAL A 46 -12.78 -5.83 7.15
N TYR A 47 -12.01 -6.41 8.07
CA TYR A 47 -10.54 -6.50 7.98
C TYR A 47 -10.11 -7.79 7.30
N ASN A 48 -10.57 -7.97 6.07
CA ASN A 48 -10.20 -9.08 5.20
C ASN A 48 -9.98 -8.58 3.76
N TRP A 49 -9.38 -9.44 2.92
CA TRP A 49 -9.07 -9.07 1.55
C TRP A 49 -10.30 -8.82 0.69
N GLN A 50 -11.41 -9.54 0.91
CA GLN A 50 -12.63 -9.34 0.13
C GLN A 50 -13.16 -7.92 0.31
N TYR A 51 -13.28 -7.45 1.55
CA TYR A 51 -13.75 -6.11 1.87
C TYR A 51 -12.80 -5.02 1.32
N VAL A 52 -11.48 -5.16 1.55
CA VAL A 52 -10.47 -4.22 1.03
C VAL A 52 -10.48 -4.18 -0.50
N HIS A 53 -10.61 -5.34 -1.15
CA HIS A 53 -10.67 -5.44 -2.60
C HIS A 53 -11.96 -4.90 -3.19
N SER A 54 -13.10 -5.00 -2.48
CA SER A 54 -14.36 -4.38 -2.86
C SER A 54 -14.25 -2.85 -2.85
N LEU A 55 -13.66 -2.26 -1.80
CA LEU A 55 -13.41 -0.81 -1.77
C LEU A 55 -12.41 -0.36 -2.85
N ASP A 56 -11.32 -1.11 -3.04
CA ASP A 56 -10.38 -0.86 -4.14
C ASP A 56 -11.07 -0.98 -5.51
N PHE A 57 -11.96 -1.95 -5.69
CA PHE A 57 -12.71 -2.10 -6.93
C PHE A 57 -13.61 -0.89 -7.21
N TRP A 58 -14.41 -0.45 -6.22
CA TRP A 58 -15.26 0.73 -6.36
C TRP A 58 -14.46 2.00 -6.65
N SER A 59 -13.28 2.17 -6.06
CA SER A 59 -12.41 3.28 -6.41
C SER A 59 -11.93 3.24 -7.87
N ARG A 60 -11.78 2.06 -8.49
CA ARG A 60 -11.45 1.93 -9.93
C ARG A 60 -12.67 2.27 -10.80
N VAL A 61 -13.85 1.74 -10.46
CA VAL A 61 -15.10 2.07 -11.16
C VAL A 61 -15.32 3.58 -11.22
N LEU A 62 -15.22 4.26 -10.06
CA LEU A 62 -15.39 5.71 -9.99
C LEU A 62 -14.29 6.46 -10.72
N ALA A 63 -13.04 6.00 -10.64
CA ALA A 63 -11.94 6.63 -11.36
C ALA A 63 -12.07 6.49 -12.89
N THR A 64 -12.60 5.37 -13.38
CA THR A 64 -12.83 5.15 -14.81
C THR A 64 -13.99 6.01 -15.32
N HIS A 65 -15.12 6.01 -14.62
CA HIS A 65 -16.37 6.57 -15.16
C HIS A 65 -16.68 7.99 -14.70
N CYS A 66 -16.06 8.48 -13.63
CA CYS A 66 -16.27 9.84 -13.11
C CYS A 66 -15.02 10.72 -13.30
N SER A 67 -14.11 10.35 -14.22
CA SER A 67 -12.93 11.16 -14.48
C SER A 67 -13.30 12.47 -15.17
N GLY A 68 -12.58 13.55 -14.84
CA GLY A 68 -12.84 14.87 -15.44
C GLY A 68 -12.77 14.85 -16.98
N LEU A 69 -11.87 14.05 -17.54
CA LEU A 69 -11.74 13.87 -18.99
C LEU A 69 -12.96 13.16 -19.60
N VAL A 70 -13.43 12.07 -18.98
CA VAL A 70 -14.59 11.30 -19.48
C VAL A 70 -15.87 12.13 -19.40
N GLU A 71 -16.09 12.84 -18.30
CA GLU A 71 -17.26 13.71 -18.15
C GLU A 71 -17.23 14.91 -19.12
N ALA A 72 -16.03 15.47 -19.38
CA ALA A 72 -15.86 16.53 -20.37
C ALA A 72 -16.16 16.03 -21.80
N GLN A 73 -15.70 14.83 -22.17
CA GLN A 73 -16.00 14.22 -23.46
C GLN A 73 -17.50 13.91 -23.63
N ALA A 74 -18.16 13.46 -22.56
CA ALA A 74 -19.59 13.16 -22.58
C ALA A 74 -20.48 14.43 -22.49
N GLY A 75 -19.90 15.60 -22.18
CA GLY A 75 -20.63 16.85 -21.97
C GLY A 75 -21.56 16.85 -20.75
N LYS A 76 -21.48 15.83 -19.88
CA LYS A 76 -22.34 15.67 -18.70
C LYS A 76 -21.62 14.88 -17.61
N GLN A 77 -22.02 15.13 -16.35
CA GLN A 77 -21.52 14.37 -15.21
C GLN A 77 -21.97 12.91 -15.27
N SER A 78 -21.11 12.03 -14.76
CA SER A 78 -21.40 10.61 -14.66
C SER A 78 -22.54 10.35 -13.69
N PRO A 79 -23.54 9.51 -14.03
CA PRO A 79 -24.56 9.07 -13.09
C PRO A 79 -23.99 8.34 -11.87
N LEU A 80 -22.75 7.85 -11.94
CA LEU A 80 -22.05 7.19 -10.84
C LEU A 80 -21.40 8.18 -9.87
N ARG A 81 -21.29 9.48 -10.21
CA ARG A 81 -20.65 10.50 -9.37
C ARG A 81 -21.20 10.59 -7.93
N PRO A 82 -22.52 10.45 -7.68
CA PRO A 82 -23.04 10.45 -6.30
C PRO A 82 -22.54 9.28 -5.44
N LEU A 83 -21.98 8.22 -6.02
CA LEU A 83 -21.36 7.11 -5.28
C LEU A 83 -19.98 7.46 -4.70
N ILE A 84 -19.36 8.57 -5.10
CA ILE A 84 -18.07 9.01 -4.55
C ILE A 84 -18.17 9.20 -3.05
N TYR A 85 -19.16 9.96 -2.58
CA TYR A 85 -19.32 10.24 -1.15
C TYR A 85 -19.46 8.96 -0.29
N PRO A 86 -20.40 8.02 -0.57
CA PRO A 86 -20.54 6.83 0.25
C PRO A 86 -19.31 5.90 0.19
N VAL A 87 -18.61 5.80 -0.95
CA VAL A 87 -17.35 5.03 -1.02
C VAL A 87 -16.26 5.67 -0.16
N VAL A 88 -16.11 6.99 -0.24
CA VAL A 88 -15.12 7.73 0.55
C VAL A 88 -15.41 7.59 2.05
N GLN A 89 -16.66 7.82 2.48
CA GLN A 89 -17.05 7.69 3.89
C GLN A 89 -16.84 6.27 4.43
N THR A 90 -17.28 5.26 3.67
CA THR A 90 -17.12 3.85 4.06
C THR A 90 -15.64 3.46 4.17
N THR A 91 -14.81 3.95 3.25
CA THR A 91 -13.37 3.67 3.26
C THR A 91 -12.67 4.38 4.43
N LEU A 92 -12.99 5.65 4.69
CA LEU A 92 -12.45 6.40 5.83
C LEU A 92 -12.84 5.76 7.18
N GLY A 93 -14.08 5.30 7.30
CA GLY A 93 -14.54 4.58 8.48
C GLY A 93 -13.82 3.23 8.65
N ALA A 94 -13.65 2.47 7.57
CA ALA A 94 -12.93 1.19 7.61
C ALA A 94 -11.46 1.37 8.02
N MET A 95 -10.78 2.43 7.57
CA MET A 95 -9.41 2.73 8.01
C MET A 95 -9.28 2.94 9.52
N ARG A 96 -10.33 3.43 10.17
CA ARG A 96 -10.34 3.83 11.58
C ARG A 96 -10.90 2.78 12.53
N LEU A 97 -11.42 1.66 12.04
CA LEU A 97 -12.07 0.63 12.86
C LEU A 97 -11.15 0.09 13.97
N ILE A 98 -9.93 -0.32 13.64
CA ILE A 98 -8.89 -0.72 14.60
C ILE A 98 -7.62 0.09 14.35
N PRO A 99 -7.29 1.07 15.21
CA PRO A 99 -6.14 1.96 15.04
C PRO A 99 -4.83 1.41 15.60
N THR A 100 -4.47 0.19 15.20
CA THR A 100 -3.21 -0.44 15.62
C THR A 100 -2.21 -0.50 14.48
N ALA A 101 -0.92 -0.50 14.83
CA ALA A 101 0.16 -0.60 13.85
C ALA A 101 0.14 -1.88 13.03
N THR A 102 -0.46 -2.95 13.57
CA THR A 102 -0.71 -4.22 12.86
C THR A 102 -1.47 -4.00 11.55
N TYR A 103 -2.37 -3.00 11.48
CA TYR A 103 -3.22 -2.74 10.32
C TYR A 103 -2.79 -1.52 9.50
N PHE A 104 -1.57 -1.02 9.69
CA PHE A 104 -1.02 -0.01 8.77
C PHE A 104 -1.01 -0.48 7.31
N PRO A 105 -0.66 -1.73 6.96
CA PRO A 105 -0.72 -2.16 5.57
C PRO A 105 -2.13 -2.01 4.97
N LEU A 106 -3.18 -2.45 5.67
CA LEU A 106 -4.59 -2.23 5.28
C LEU A 106 -4.90 -0.74 5.08
N ARG A 107 -4.53 0.11 6.04
CA ARG A 107 -4.77 1.57 5.93
C ARG A 107 -4.11 2.16 4.70
N LEU A 108 -2.86 1.78 4.41
CA LEU A 108 -2.12 2.26 3.25
C LEU A 108 -2.78 1.82 1.93
N HIS A 109 -3.34 0.60 1.85
CA HIS A 109 -4.14 0.18 0.71
C HIS A 109 -5.39 1.03 0.51
N LEU A 110 -6.13 1.29 1.59
CA LEU A 110 -7.35 2.10 1.53
C LEU A 110 -7.06 3.56 1.16
N ILE A 111 -5.96 4.14 1.66
CA ILE A 111 -5.50 5.48 1.27
C ILE A 111 -5.19 5.52 -0.23
N ARG A 112 -4.55 4.50 -0.81
CA ARG A 112 -4.31 4.43 -2.27
C ARG A 112 -5.60 4.41 -3.07
N SER A 113 -6.60 3.66 -2.61
CA SER A 113 -7.94 3.66 -3.23
C SER A 113 -8.57 5.05 -3.20
N LEU A 114 -8.47 5.77 -2.07
CA LEU A 114 -8.97 7.14 -1.95
C LEU A 114 -8.20 8.13 -2.83
N LEU A 115 -6.87 8.04 -2.86
CA LEU A 115 -6.05 8.88 -3.75
C LEU A 115 -6.39 8.68 -5.22
N ARG A 116 -6.69 7.44 -5.64
CA ARG A 116 -7.15 7.15 -7.00
C ARG A 116 -8.43 7.89 -7.35
N ILE A 117 -9.41 7.90 -6.45
CA ILE A 117 -10.66 8.66 -6.63
C ILE A 117 -10.31 10.15 -6.74
N SER A 118 -9.56 10.67 -5.77
CA SER A 118 -9.20 12.09 -5.72
C SER A 118 -8.48 12.55 -7.00
N HIS A 119 -7.57 11.74 -7.53
CA HIS A 119 -6.84 12.01 -8.77
C HIS A 119 -7.73 11.99 -10.01
N ALA A 120 -8.70 11.09 -10.08
CA ALA A 120 -9.51 10.95 -11.28
C ALA A 120 -10.65 11.98 -11.32
N THR A 121 -11.29 12.24 -10.18
CA THR A 121 -12.55 12.99 -10.08
C THR A 121 -12.37 14.42 -9.58
N ASP A 122 -11.11 14.88 -9.45
CA ASP A 122 -10.71 16.18 -8.89
C ASP A 122 -11.38 16.50 -7.54
N THR A 123 -11.74 15.46 -6.79
CA THR A 123 -12.45 15.59 -5.53
C THR A 123 -11.46 15.64 -4.37
N TYR A 124 -11.50 16.71 -3.57
CA TYR A 124 -10.65 16.82 -2.40
C TYR A 124 -11.05 15.81 -1.30
N ILE A 125 -10.10 14.96 -0.91
CA ILE A 125 -10.24 14.02 0.21
C ILE A 125 -9.13 14.32 1.21
N PRO A 126 -9.43 14.72 2.47
CA PRO A 126 -8.42 15.15 3.44
C PRO A 126 -7.63 13.97 4.04
N LEU A 127 -6.67 13.43 3.28
CA LEU A 127 -5.90 12.22 3.66
C LEU A 127 -4.66 12.52 4.51
N ALA A 128 -4.17 13.77 4.51
CA ALA A 128 -2.96 14.16 5.22
C ALA A 128 -3.01 13.86 6.74
N SER A 129 -4.17 14.04 7.38
CA SER A 129 -4.37 13.72 8.80
C SER A 129 -4.21 12.22 9.07
N SER A 130 -4.81 11.38 8.23
CA SER A 130 -4.74 9.91 8.33
C SER A 130 -3.32 9.39 8.11
N LEU A 131 -2.56 10.01 7.20
CA LEU A 131 -1.14 9.69 6.99
C LEU A 131 -0.28 10.14 8.17
N TYR A 132 -0.57 11.31 8.74
CA TYR A 132 0.14 11.79 9.93
C TYR A 132 -0.10 10.90 11.15
N GLU A 133 -1.32 10.37 11.34
CA GLU A 133 -1.63 9.43 12.43
C GLU A 133 -0.71 8.20 12.40
N VAL A 134 -0.33 7.71 11.21
CA VAL A 134 0.63 6.59 11.07
C VAL A 134 2.00 6.97 11.60
N LEU A 135 2.52 8.15 11.21
CA LEU A 135 3.80 8.67 11.71
C LEU A 135 3.75 8.94 13.22
N ASN A 136 2.66 9.50 13.71
CA ASN A 136 2.50 9.86 15.12
C ASN A 136 2.20 8.67 16.04
N SER A 137 2.12 7.46 15.51
CA SER A 137 1.94 6.24 16.29
C SER A 137 3.12 5.94 17.21
N ALA A 138 2.87 5.22 18.30
CA ALA A 138 3.93 4.81 19.23
C ALA A 138 5.03 3.99 18.52
N GLU A 139 4.63 3.16 17.56
CA GLU A 139 5.55 2.32 16.77
C GLU A 139 6.45 3.15 15.85
N MET A 140 6.02 4.33 15.41
CA MET A 140 6.78 5.23 14.52
C MET A 140 7.44 6.40 15.27
N ARG A 141 7.24 6.53 16.58
CA ARG A 141 7.92 7.55 17.40
C ARG A 141 9.07 6.99 18.22
N LYS A 142 9.02 5.70 18.59
CA LYS A 142 10.03 5.04 19.44
C LYS A 142 11.14 4.39 18.62
N ALA A 143 12.30 4.20 19.26
CA ALA A 143 13.44 3.52 18.66
C ALA A 143 13.09 2.07 18.22
N PRO A 144 13.51 1.65 17.01
CA PRO A 144 13.26 0.31 16.52
C PRO A 144 14.07 -0.73 17.30
N LYS A 145 13.53 -1.94 17.33
CA LYS A 145 14.26 -3.16 17.66
C LYS A 145 15.01 -3.65 16.43
N ASN A 146 16.19 -4.22 16.65
CA ASN A 146 16.90 -4.95 15.62
C ASN A 146 16.14 -6.23 15.26
N SER A 147 16.22 -6.64 14.00
CA SER A 147 15.54 -7.82 13.49
C SER A 147 16.24 -8.32 12.25
N THR A 148 16.27 -9.64 12.07
CA THR A 148 16.72 -10.35 10.87
C THR A 148 15.57 -10.70 9.92
N LEU A 149 14.34 -10.24 10.22
CA LEU A 149 13.17 -10.51 9.39
C LEU A 149 13.32 -9.88 7.99
N LYS A 150 12.90 -10.62 6.96
CA LYS A 150 12.75 -10.09 5.60
C LYS A 150 11.76 -8.92 5.57
N ALA A 151 11.91 -8.00 4.62
CA ALA A 151 10.99 -6.88 4.45
C ALA A 151 9.54 -7.36 4.27
N LEU A 152 8.61 -6.71 4.96
CA LEU A 152 7.18 -7.00 4.78
C LEU A 152 6.74 -6.52 3.40
N ASP A 153 6.07 -7.39 2.65
CA ASP A 153 5.44 -6.99 1.40
C ASP A 153 4.09 -6.31 1.67
N PHE A 154 4.07 -4.98 1.54
CA PHE A 154 2.89 -4.15 1.68
C PHE A 154 1.92 -4.25 0.49
N ALA A 155 2.27 -4.92 -0.60
CA ALA A 155 1.36 -5.16 -1.72
C ALA A 155 0.43 -6.36 -1.45
N THR A 156 0.93 -7.36 -0.73
CA THR A 156 0.25 -8.64 -0.47
C THR A 156 -0.12 -8.87 1.00
N SER A 157 0.12 -7.87 1.86
CA SER A 157 -0.25 -7.93 3.29
C SER A 157 -1.24 -6.84 3.66
N ILE A 158 -2.38 -7.21 4.26
CA ILE A 158 -3.27 -6.26 4.97
C ILE A 158 -2.98 -6.17 6.47
N ARG A 159 -2.20 -7.13 7.00
CA ARG A 159 -1.89 -7.24 8.42
C ARG A 159 -0.41 -7.57 8.60
N ALA A 160 0.27 -6.80 9.46
CA ALA A 160 1.62 -7.11 9.89
C ALA A 160 1.60 -8.12 11.06
N PRO A 161 2.41 -9.19 11.02
CA PRO A 161 2.58 -10.07 12.17
C PRO A 161 3.14 -9.32 13.38
N LYS A 162 2.81 -9.76 14.60
CA LYS A 162 3.27 -9.11 15.84
C LYS A 162 4.79 -9.03 15.94
N SER A 163 5.51 -10.00 15.36
CA SER A 163 6.98 -10.05 15.31
C SER A 163 7.61 -8.89 14.53
N TYR A 164 6.89 -8.30 13.57
CA TYR A 164 7.35 -7.15 12.79
C TYR A 164 7.22 -5.84 13.55
N LEU A 165 6.31 -5.75 14.52
CA LEU A 165 6.04 -4.49 15.22
C LEU A 165 7.28 -3.98 15.94
N ARG A 166 7.48 -2.67 15.90
CA ARG A 166 8.67 -1.97 16.39
C ARG A 166 9.99 -2.38 15.77
N THR A 167 10.05 -3.23 14.75
CA THR A 167 11.33 -3.57 14.10
C THR A 167 11.77 -2.45 13.16
N ARG A 168 13.08 -2.33 12.95
CA ARG A 168 13.64 -1.35 11.99
C ARG A 168 13.11 -1.58 10.58
N VAL A 169 13.04 -2.83 10.17
CA VAL A 169 12.54 -3.24 8.85
C VAL A 169 11.09 -2.80 8.66
N TYR A 170 10.23 -3.01 9.66
CA TYR A 170 8.84 -2.58 9.59
C TYR A 170 8.69 -1.06 9.58
N GLN A 171 9.37 -0.35 10.49
CA GLN A 171 9.33 1.12 10.51
C GLN A 171 9.81 1.73 9.20
N THR A 172 10.89 1.20 8.62
CA THR A 172 11.40 1.66 7.32
C THR A 172 10.36 1.42 6.23
N GLY A 173 9.76 0.24 6.15
CA GLY A 173 8.72 -0.05 5.16
C GLY A 173 7.50 0.87 5.31
N VAL A 174 6.96 1.00 6.53
CA VAL A 174 5.83 1.92 6.80
C VAL A 174 6.21 3.36 6.46
N GLY A 175 7.41 3.81 6.83
CA GLY A 175 7.91 5.16 6.54
C GLY A 175 8.01 5.46 5.06
N GLU A 176 8.56 4.53 4.27
CA GLU A 176 8.64 4.62 2.80
C GLU A 176 7.25 4.76 2.19
N GLN A 177 6.32 3.86 2.56
CA GLN A 177 4.95 3.89 2.05
C GLN A 177 4.20 5.17 2.45
N THR A 178 4.41 5.64 3.68
CA THR A 178 3.73 6.85 4.19
C THR A 178 4.24 8.10 3.49
N GLN A 179 5.56 8.22 3.29
CA GLN A 179 6.17 9.34 2.58
C GLN A 179 5.73 9.38 1.10
N GLU A 180 5.67 8.23 0.44
CA GLU A 180 5.11 8.08 -0.90
C GLU A 180 3.67 8.59 -0.97
N LEU A 181 2.80 8.16 -0.06
CA LEU A 181 1.40 8.58 -0.08
C LEU A 181 1.21 10.07 0.23
N PHE A 182 2.08 10.66 1.05
CA PHE A 182 2.08 12.12 1.22
C PHE A 182 2.47 12.83 -0.09
N SER A 183 3.49 12.35 -0.80
CA SER A 183 3.86 12.88 -2.12
C SER A 183 2.69 12.79 -3.10
N GLU A 184 2.05 11.63 -3.20
CA GLU A 184 0.92 11.37 -4.08
C GLU A 184 -0.33 12.17 -3.68
N PHE A 185 -0.49 12.52 -2.40
CA PHE A 185 -1.54 13.42 -1.96
C PHE A 185 -1.30 14.86 -2.43
N PHE A 186 -0.08 15.38 -2.22
CA PHE A 186 0.22 16.78 -2.55
C PHE A 186 0.42 17.02 -4.04
N ILE A 187 0.76 16.01 -4.83
CA ILE A 187 0.93 16.18 -6.27
C ILE A 187 -0.36 16.64 -6.96
N LEU A 188 -1.52 16.20 -6.46
CA LEU A 188 -2.84 16.62 -6.93
C LEU A 188 -3.03 18.14 -6.85
N TRP A 189 -2.37 18.76 -5.88
CA TRP A 189 -2.52 20.18 -5.56
C TRP A 189 -1.28 20.98 -5.92
N THR A 190 -0.28 20.37 -6.59
CA THR A 190 1.04 20.99 -6.81
C THR A 190 1.01 22.27 -7.63
N LYS A 191 -0.06 22.47 -8.42
CA LYS A 191 -0.29 23.66 -9.24
C LYS A 191 -1.38 24.57 -8.69
N SER A 192 -2.04 24.18 -7.60
CA SER A 192 -3.13 24.96 -7.02
C SER A 192 -2.61 26.25 -6.42
N ILE A 193 -3.31 27.36 -6.69
CA ILE A 193 -3.02 28.67 -6.09
C ILE A 193 -3.11 28.65 -4.56
N ALA A 194 -3.90 27.72 -4.00
CA ALA A 194 -4.14 27.56 -2.56
C ALA A 194 -3.21 26.50 -1.91
N LEU A 195 -2.21 25.99 -2.64
CA LEU A 195 -1.29 25.01 -2.09
C LEU A 195 -0.54 25.51 -0.83
N PRO A 196 -0.03 26.76 -0.75
CA PRO A 196 0.68 27.23 0.44
C PRO A 196 -0.16 27.08 1.71
N GLU A 197 -1.44 27.45 1.65
CA GLU A 197 -2.40 27.33 2.74
C GLU A 197 -2.77 25.87 3.03
N LEU A 198 -2.93 25.05 1.99
CA LEU A 198 -3.23 23.62 2.15
C LEU A 198 -2.07 22.84 2.79
N ALA A 199 -0.84 23.18 2.41
CA ALA A 199 0.38 22.49 2.85
C ALA A 199 0.81 22.93 4.26
N LEU A 200 0.52 24.17 4.67
CA LEU A 200 1.02 24.75 5.91
C LEU A 200 0.72 23.90 7.17
N PRO A 201 -0.53 23.45 7.43
CA PRO A 201 -0.82 22.63 8.62
C PRO A 201 0.02 21.35 8.64
N VAL A 202 0.16 20.70 7.48
CA VAL A 202 0.91 19.44 7.34
C VAL A 202 2.41 19.69 7.54
N THR A 203 2.97 20.75 6.96
CA THR A 203 4.35 21.18 7.17
C THR A 203 4.66 21.38 8.66
N VAL A 204 3.78 22.08 9.39
CA VAL A 204 3.94 22.28 10.84
C VAL A 204 3.88 20.96 11.61
N MET A 205 2.92 20.10 11.28
CA MET A 205 2.76 18.79 11.92
C MET A 205 3.97 17.88 11.69
N LEU A 206 4.51 17.84 10.46
CA LEU A 206 5.70 17.07 10.10
C LEU A 206 6.96 17.61 10.77
N LYS A 207 7.14 18.94 10.84
CA LYS A 207 8.24 19.57 11.61
C LYS A 207 8.19 19.19 13.08
N ARG A 208 7.00 19.24 13.70
CA ARG A 208 6.82 18.81 15.09
C ARG A 208 7.19 17.36 15.28
N TRP A 209 6.73 16.48 14.38
CA TRP A 209 7.08 15.06 14.43
C TRP A 209 8.60 14.84 14.29
N LEU A 210 9.26 15.54 13.36
CA LEU A 210 10.71 15.48 13.18
C LEU A 210 11.48 15.90 14.43
N LYS A 211 11.01 16.94 15.15
CA LYS A 211 11.58 17.35 16.44
C LYS A 211 11.46 16.24 17.48
N ASP A 212 10.29 15.62 17.59
CA ASP A 212 10.04 14.51 18.53
C ASP A 212 10.93 13.30 18.24
N VAL A 213 11.04 12.87 16.97
CA VAL A 213 11.83 11.69 16.62
C VAL A 213 13.34 11.92 16.61
N SER A 214 13.77 13.19 16.61
CA SER A 214 15.17 13.58 16.75
C SER A 214 15.62 13.68 18.22
N ASN A 215 14.70 13.48 19.17
CA ASN A 215 15.05 13.45 20.58
C ASN A 215 16.05 12.31 20.88
N LYS A 216 17.19 12.66 21.48
CA LYS A 216 18.30 11.73 21.78
C LYS A 216 17.88 10.56 22.69
N ALA A 217 16.97 10.82 23.63
CA ALA A 217 16.55 9.83 24.63
C ALA A 217 15.45 8.90 24.09
N THR A 218 14.40 9.45 23.48
CA THR A 218 13.13 8.72 23.21
C THR A 218 12.75 8.61 21.73
N GLY A 219 13.49 9.25 20.83
CA GLY A 219 13.14 9.35 19.42
C GLY A 219 13.21 8.04 18.63
N ASN A 220 12.73 8.08 17.37
CA ASN A 220 12.67 6.93 16.48
C ASN A 220 14.07 6.41 16.13
N LYS A 221 15.13 7.23 16.13
CA LYS A 221 16.52 6.80 15.80
C LYS A 221 16.68 6.07 14.44
N ASN A 222 15.63 5.97 13.60
CA ASN A 222 15.71 5.47 12.23
C ASN A 222 16.03 6.64 11.29
N GLY A 223 17.32 6.91 11.10
CA GLY A 223 17.79 8.01 10.26
C GLY A 223 17.20 7.99 8.84
N LYS A 224 16.99 6.80 8.26
CA LYS A 224 16.40 6.66 6.92
C LYS A 224 14.99 7.26 6.84
N VAL A 225 14.11 6.91 7.79
CA VAL A 225 12.73 7.43 7.84
C VAL A 225 12.74 8.93 8.06
N ASN A 226 13.54 9.41 9.01
CA ASN A 226 13.65 10.83 9.31
C ASN A 226 14.11 11.62 8.08
N SER A 227 15.16 11.16 7.39
CA SER A 227 15.68 11.80 6.17
C SER A 227 14.65 11.84 5.03
N MET A 228 13.85 10.78 4.84
CA MET A 228 12.79 10.77 3.83
C MET A 228 11.71 11.82 4.13
N ILE A 229 11.31 11.97 5.39
CA ILE A 229 10.31 12.97 5.79
C ILE A 229 10.89 14.39 5.69
N VAL A 230 12.17 14.59 6.05
CA VAL A 230 12.87 15.87 5.83
C VAL A 230 12.89 16.24 4.35
N LEU A 231 13.22 15.30 3.46
CA LEU A 231 13.26 15.55 2.03
C LEU A 231 11.89 15.93 1.48
N LEU A 232 10.83 15.19 1.86
CA LEU A 232 9.46 15.51 1.50
C LEU A 232 9.09 16.94 1.94
N LEU A 233 9.41 17.29 3.19
CA LEU A 233 9.14 18.62 3.75
C LEU A 233 9.84 19.73 2.95
N GLN A 234 11.12 19.55 2.62
CA GLN A 234 11.89 20.49 1.81
C GLN A 234 11.26 20.71 0.43
N LYS A 235 10.79 19.62 -0.22
CA LYS A 235 10.15 19.70 -1.53
C LYS A 235 8.77 20.33 -1.47
N LEU A 236 8.01 20.07 -0.41
CA LEU A 236 6.72 20.70 -0.17
C LEU A 236 6.87 22.22 0.05
N GLU A 237 7.82 22.64 0.89
CA GLU A 237 8.11 24.06 1.12
C GLU A 237 8.64 24.77 -0.14
N ALA A 238 9.51 24.11 -0.91
CA ALA A 238 9.99 24.64 -2.18
C ALA A 238 8.83 24.86 -3.17
N ASN A 239 7.86 23.93 -3.20
CA ASN A 239 6.69 24.08 -4.04
C ASN A 239 5.75 25.20 -3.55
N SER A 240 5.55 25.33 -2.23
CA SER A 240 4.77 26.44 -1.67
C SER A 240 5.38 27.80 -2.04
N ARG A 241 6.70 27.99 -1.88
CA ARG A 241 7.40 29.23 -2.28
C ARG A 241 7.27 29.49 -3.78
N TRP A 242 7.44 28.46 -4.59
CA TRP A 242 7.31 28.54 -6.05
C TRP A 242 5.90 28.97 -6.50
N ILE A 243 4.85 28.56 -5.77
CA ILE A 243 3.48 29.01 -5.97
C ILE A 243 3.30 30.46 -5.50
N GLU A 244 3.81 30.83 -4.32
CA GLU A 244 3.74 32.20 -3.79
C GLU A 244 4.37 33.22 -4.75
N GLU A 245 5.55 32.91 -5.31
CA GLU A 245 6.24 33.76 -6.30
C GLU A 245 5.43 33.99 -7.58
N ARG A 246 4.63 32.99 -7.99
CA ARG A 246 3.74 33.08 -9.17
C ARG A 246 2.43 33.77 -8.84
N ARG A 247 1.87 33.48 -7.67
CA ARG A 247 0.66 34.11 -7.14
C ARG A 247 0.86 35.61 -6.96
N ALA A 248 2.06 36.06 -6.60
CA ALA A 248 2.39 37.49 -6.50
C ALA A 248 2.32 38.25 -7.85
N LYS A 249 2.36 37.52 -8.98
CA LYS A 249 2.31 38.09 -10.35
C LYS A 249 0.91 38.00 -10.97
N VAL A 250 -0.07 37.51 -10.22
CA VAL A 250 -1.45 37.38 -10.68
C VAL A 250 -2.12 38.75 -10.65
N GLU A 251 -2.73 39.13 -11.77
CA GLU A 251 -3.44 40.41 -11.92
C GLU A 251 -4.95 40.29 -11.71
N TYR A 252 -5.49 39.07 -11.66
CA TYR A 252 -6.92 38.82 -11.45
C TYR A 252 -7.30 38.78 -9.96
N ALA A 253 -8.51 39.25 -9.65
CA ALA A 253 -9.04 39.23 -8.29
C ALA A 253 -9.48 37.80 -7.87
N PRO A 254 -9.56 37.48 -6.57
CA PRO A 254 -10.01 36.15 -6.09
C PRO A 254 -11.42 35.74 -6.54
N ASN A 255 -12.26 36.71 -6.95
CA ASN A 255 -13.61 36.43 -7.47
C ASN A 255 -13.61 36.01 -8.95
N ASP A 256 -12.50 36.19 -9.66
CA ASP A 256 -12.34 35.70 -11.03
C ASP A 256 -12.04 34.20 -11.01
N ARG A 257 -13.10 33.39 -11.12
CA ARG A 257 -13.00 31.93 -11.15
C ARG A 257 -12.22 31.44 -12.37
N ALA A 258 -12.37 32.10 -13.52
CA ALA A 258 -11.70 31.68 -14.74
C ALA A 258 -10.19 31.89 -14.63
N GLY A 259 -9.76 33.03 -14.09
CA GLY A 259 -8.36 33.30 -13.77
C GLY A 259 -7.78 32.29 -12.78
N VAL A 260 -8.51 32.01 -11.69
CA VAL A 260 -8.09 31.03 -10.66
C VAL A 260 -7.97 29.60 -11.23
N GLU A 261 -8.94 29.14 -12.01
CA GLU A 261 -8.90 27.82 -12.66
C GLU A 261 -7.84 27.74 -13.77
N GLY A 262 -7.52 28.87 -14.41
CA GLY A 262 -6.47 29.00 -15.41
C GLY A 262 -5.06 29.00 -14.83
N PHE A 263 -4.89 29.18 -13.52
CA PHE A 263 -3.59 29.30 -12.87
C PHE A 263 -2.69 28.08 -13.15
N LEU A 264 -1.58 28.32 -13.86
CA LEU A 264 -0.56 27.31 -14.20
C LEU A 264 -1.12 26.09 -14.94
N LYS A 265 -2.20 26.27 -15.71
CA LYS A 265 -2.79 25.19 -16.51
C LYS A 265 -1.87 24.75 -17.65
N ASP A 266 -1.12 25.71 -18.20
CA ASP A 266 -0.08 25.58 -19.24
C ASP A 266 1.18 24.86 -18.76
N ILE A 267 1.46 24.89 -17.46
CA ILE A 267 2.63 24.22 -16.89
C ILE A 267 2.32 22.75 -16.60
N GLU A 268 3.19 21.87 -17.08
CA GLU A 268 3.16 20.45 -16.76
C GLU A 268 3.49 20.24 -15.27
N TRP A 269 2.71 19.40 -14.58
CA TRP A 269 2.89 19.13 -13.16
C TRP A 269 4.30 18.62 -12.82
N ALA A 270 4.94 17.86 -13.73
CA ALA A 270 6.29 17.32 -13.54
C ALA A 270 7.38 18.40 -13.45
N LYS A 271 7.10 19.62 -13.96
CA LYS A 271 8.03 20.76 -13.92
C LYS A 271 7.97 21.53 -12.61
N THR A 272 7.04 21.24 -11.71
CA THR A 272 7.00 21.85 -10.39
C THR A 272 8.09 21.26 -9.49
N PRO A 273 8.58 21.99 -8.47
CA PRO A 273 9.58 21.46 -7.52
C PRO A 273 9.18 20.14 -6.87
N LEU A 274 7.90 20.00 -6.48
CA LEU A 274 7.37 18.74 -5.93
C LEU A 274 7.18 17.70 -7.03
N GLY A 275 6.70 18.09 -8.22
CA GLY A 275 6.51 17.21 -9.38
C GLY A 275 7.77 16.49 -9.80
N ALA A 276 8.86 17.22 -9.98
CA ALA A 276 10.16 16.64 -10.37
C ALA A 276 10.64 15.61 -9.33
N PHE A 277 10.42 15.88 -8.04
CA PHE A 277 10.72 14.94 -6.96
C PHE A 277 9.87 13.67 -7.05
N VAL A 278 8.55 13.80 -7.25
CA VAL A 278 7.64 12.63 -7.34
C VAL A 278 7.94 11.78 -8.57
N VAL A 279 8.29 12.38 -9.71
CA VAL A 279 8.73 11.63 -10.90
C VAL A 279 9.97 10.78 -10.57
N GLY A 280 10.98 11.36 -9.92
CA GLY A 280 12.17 10.62 -9.48
C GLY A 280 11.82 9.51 -8.48
N GLN A 281 10.92 9.81 -7.52
CA GLN A 281 10.44 8.85 -6.53
C GLN A 281 9.73 7.66 -7.16
N ARG A 282 8.86 7.87 -8.15
CA ARG A 282 8.16 6.81 -8.89
C ARG A 282 9.15 5.91 -9.65
N LYS A 283 10.10 6.50 -10.37
CA LYS A 283 11.16 5.74 -11.08
C LYS A 283 11.99 4.88 -10.13
N ALA A 284 12.47 5.45 -9.03
CA ALA A 284 13.25 4.72 -8.03
C ALA A 284 12.45 3.56 -7.40
N ARG A 285 11.13 3.74 -7.22
CA ARG A 285 10.23 2.69 -6.74
C ARG A 285 10.04 1.59 -7.77
N GLU A 286 9.80 1.93 -9.02
CA GLU A 286 9.62 0.95 -10.11
C GLU A 286 10.87 0.08 -10.25
N GLU A 287 12.05 0.69 -10.24
CA GLU A 287 13.33 -0.01 -10.25
C GLU A 287 13.49 -0.94 -9.03
N ARG A 288 13.22 -0.43 -7.83
CA ARG A 288 13.29 -1.25 -6.61
C ARG A 288 12.30 -2.42 -6.65
N THR A 289 11.09 -2.19 -7.14
CA THR A 289 10.06 -3.22 -7.26
C THR A 289 10.48 -4.30 -8.25
N ARG A 290 11.06 -3.89 -9.39
CA ARG A 290 11.62 -4.80 -10.39
C ARG A 290 12.74 -5.67 -9.80
N LEU A 291 13.69 -5.07 -9.08
CA LEU A 291 14.79 -5.79 -8.43
C LEU A 291 14.30 -6.78 -7.37
N ILE A 292 13.31 -6.40 -6.56
CA ILE A 292 12.71 -7.30 -5.56
C ILE A 292 12.01 -8.48 -6.23
N GLU A 293 11.26 -8.22 -7.31
CA GLU A 293 10.55 -9.26 -8.05
C GLU A 293 11.51 -10.21 -8.79
N GLU A 294 12.59 -9.68 -9.37
CA GLU A 294 13.67 -10.49 -9.96
C GLU A 294 14.35 -11.37 -8.90
N GLY A 295 14.62 -10.81 -7.71
CA GLY A 295 15.16 -11.55 -6.57
C GLY A 295 14.22 -12.67 -6.10
N ARG A 296 12.91 -12.39 -6.02
CA ARG A 296 11.89 -13.40 -5.68
C ARG A 296 11.86 -14.54 -6.69
N LYS A 297 11.83 -14.22 -7.99
CA LYS A 297 11.86 -15.23 -9.06
C LYS A 297 13.16 -16.04 -9.05
N ALA A 298 14.29 -15.44 -8.73
CA ALA A 298 15.56 -16.14 -8.60
C ALA A 298 15.58 -17.09 -7.40
N GLU A 299 15.07 -16.67 -6.24
CA GLU A 299 14.92 -17.52 -5.05
C GLU A 299 13.96 -18.68 -5.32
N GLU A 300 12.85 -18.45 -6.02
CA GLU A 300 11.91 -19.49 -6.43
C GLU A 300 12.54 -20.51 -7.40
N ARG A 301 13.29 -20.05 -8.40
CA ARG A 301 14.04 -20.94 -9.30
C ARG A 301 15.07 -21.78 -8.54
N LYS A 302 15.81 -21.18 -7.60
CA LYS A 302 16.77 -21.90 -6.77
C LYS A 302 16.07 -22.96 -5.91
N ASN A 303 14.97 -22.60 -5.25
CA ASN A 303 14.22 -23.55 -4.43
C ASN A 303 13.61 -24.70 -5.25
N GLN A 304 13.19 -24.43 -6.48
CA GLN A 304 12.71 -25.47 -7.41
C GLN A 304 13.86 -26.40 -7.82
N TRP A 305 15.02 -25.83 -8.18
CA TRP A 305 16.23 -26.59 -8.47
C TRP A 305 16.65 -27.47 -7.29
N ASP A 306 16.73 -26.91 -6.08
CA ASP A 306 17.13 -27.65 -4.88
C ASP A 306 16.15 -28.82 -4.58
N ARG A 307 14.84 -28.63 -4.83
CA ARG A 307 13.85 -29.72 -4.73
C ARG A 307 14.01 -30.77 -5.81
N GLU A 308 14.33 -30.37 -7.05
CA GLU A 308 14.53 -31.31 -8.15
C GLU A 308 15.78 -32.14 -7.93
N VAL A 309 16.86 -31.53 -7.45
CA VAL A 309 18.10 -32.22 -7.06
C VAL A 309 17.83 -33.19 -5.91
N ALA A 310 17.14 -32.76 -4.85
CA ALA A 310 16.77 -33.65 -3.74
C ALA A 310 15.96 -34.86 -4.22
N LYS A 311 14.97 -34.64 -5.11
CA LYS A 311 14.17 -35.72 -5.69
C LYS A 311 15.00 -36.68 -6.56
N ARG A 312 16.01 -36.18 -7.28
CA ARG A 312 16.92 -37.04 -8.07
C ARG A 312 17.83 -37.88 -7.17
N ILE A 313 18.25 -37.34 -6.02
CA ILE A 313 19.05 -38.07 -5.03
C ILE A 313 18.20 -39.18 -4.38
N GLU A 314 16.95 -38.87 -3.97
CA GLU A 314 16.02 -39.88 -3.42
C GLU A 314 15.72 -41.03 -4.41
N VAL A 315 15.64 -40.74 -5.72
CA VAL A 315 15.45 -41.78 -6.75
C VAL A 315 16.73 -42.59 -6.95
N ALA A 316 17.92 -42.00 -6.77
CA ALA A 316 19.19 -42.74 -6.88
C ALA A 316 19.40 -43.68 -5.68
N ASP A 317 19.13 -43.23 -4.45
CA ASP A 317 19.23 -44.07 -3.24
C ASP A 317 18.18 -45.20 -3.20
N GLY A 318 17.03 -45.04 -3.88
CA GLY A 318 15.99 -46.06 -3.97
C GLY A 318 16.26 -47.17 -5.01
N PHE A 319 17.37 -47.10 -5.76
CA PHE A 319 17.76 -48.12 -6.73
C PHE A 319 18.88 -49.06 -6.24
N ASP A 320 19.51 -48.79 -5.08
CA ASP A 320 20.61 -49.60 -4.53
C ASP A 320 20.14 -50.75 -3.61
N GLU A 321 18.83 -50.92 -3.33
CA GLU A 321 18.32 -52.00 -2.47
C GLU A 321 17.82 -53.27 -3.21
N ASP A 322 17.77 -53.28 -4.56
CA ASP A 322 17.19 -54.41 -5.33
C ASP A 322 18.20 -55.16 -6.23
N GLU A 323 19.51 -55.10 -5.94
CA GLU A 323 20.52 -55.89 -6.68
C GLU A 323 21.52 -56.61 -5.73
N SER A 324 21.01 -57.45 -4.83
CA SER A 324 21.83 -58.50 -4.20
C SER A 324 21.03 -59.77 -3.91
N GLY A 325 20.70 -60.51 -4.98
CA GLY A 325 20.00 -61.79 -4.87
C GLY A 325 20.35 -62.74 -6.01
N ALA A 326 21.56 -63.32 -5.99
CA ALA A 326 21.86 -64.59 -6.67
C ALA A 326 23.20 -65.19 -6.23
N GLU A 327 23.10 -66.40 -5.68
CA GLU A 327 24.03 -67.54 -5.76
C GLU A 327 25.42 -67.49 -5.08
N ASP A 328 25.57 -68.27 -4.01
CA ASP A 328 26.73 -69.16 -3.84
C ASP A 328 26.30 -70.45 -3.11
N ASP A 329 26.20 -71.54 -3.87
CA ASP A 329 26.07 -72.92 -3.41
C ASP A 329 27.48 -73.52 -3.29
N GLY A 330 27.84 -74.02 -2.11
CA GLY A 330 29.14 -74.64 -1.85
C GLY A 330 29.14 -75.48 -0.58
N ASP A 331 28.59 -76.70 -0.70
CA ASP A 331 28.40 -77.69 0.35
C ASP A 331 29.69 -78.45 0.76
N ALA A 332 29.64 -79.02 1.97
CA ALA A 332 30.34 -80.20 2.52
C ALA A 332 31.55 -80.07 3.48
N ASN A 333 31.25 -80.49 4.74
CA ASN A 333 31.96 -81.42 5.65
C ASN A 333 33.24 -80.96 6.38
N ASP A 334 33.55 -81.34 7.64
CA ASP A 334 32.98 -82.27 8.62
C ASP A 334 33.70 -82.07 9.99
N SER A 335 33.17 -82.73 11.04
CA SER A 335 33.83 -83.23 12.27
C SER A 335 33.51 -82.56 13.62
N ASP A 336 32.59 -83.27 14.33
CA ASP A 336 32.66 -83.82 15.70
C ASP A 336 32.73 -82.87 16.92
N GLY A 337 32.02 -83.08 18.02
CA GLY A 337 31.13 -84.17 18.46
C GLY A 337 30.78 -84.02 19.96
N ASP A 338 29.90 -84.93 20.42
CA ASP A 338 29.61 -85.32 21.82
C ASP A 338 28.71 -84.38 22.65
N GLY A 339 27.70 -84.78 23.43
CA GLY A 339 27.12 -86.04 23.92
C GLY A 339 26.02 -85.61 24.93
N GLY A 340 24.84 -86.22 25.02
CA GLY A 340 24.59 -87.46 25.74
C GLY A 340 23.24 -87.37 26.47
N ASP A 341 22.57 -88.52 26.53
CA ASP A 341 21.25 -88.87 27.06
C ASP A 341 20.96 -88.43 28.52
N GLU A 342 19.74 -87.97 28.82
CA GLU A 342 18.61 -88.74 29.41
C GLU A 342 17.37 -87.85 29.63
#